data_AF-A0A6N2XJZ8-F1
#
_entry.id   AF-A0A6N2XJZ8-F1
#
_cell.length_a   1.000
_cell.length_b   1.000
_cell.length_c   1.000
_cell.angle_alpha   90.00
_cell.angle_beta   90.00
_cell.angle_gamma   90.00
#
_symmetry.space_group_name_H-M   'P 1'
#
loop_
_entity.id
_entity.type
_entity.pdbx_description
1 polymer ?
#
loop_
_entity_poly.entity_id
_entity_poly.type
_entity_poly.pdbx_seq_one_letter_code
_entity_poly.pdbx_strand_id
1 'polypeptide(L)'
;MNVYLILFVVIFNAVFLVIILLYLINIFEKVLSDNPVVRINRQNHELFDRLSALLKEVADIKKGYQESISERKEFSELIFSNVEQCQKGLDELTLLLKSHDVSASSSSAVDQIAYNDAVIAFNNINNELYELRQLPEIGMALMEALVMDKNPTIDFSSLAQDEKELINNLKSKISLFNMNYRSQIVSFLSVKERDWKDCVRFPLNQNFDGTWDEHLLGDDIMPDYRINRVVQLGFEFPDSNIIGRRKSKIL
;
A
#
# COMPACT_ATOMS: atom_id res chain seq x y z
N MET A 1 -22.35 -43.17 -95.47
CA MET A 1 -22.98 -42.84 -94.17
C MET A 1 -22.63 -43.91 -93.12
N ASN A 2 -21.34 -44.14 -92.83
CA ASN A 2 -20.90 -45.21 -91.90
C ASN A 2 -19.68 -44.79 -91.05
N VAL A 3 -18.73 -44.02 -91.61
CA VAL A 3 -17.51 -43.63 -90.89
C VAL A 3 -17.79 -42.68 -89.71
N TYR A 4 -18.66 -41.68 -89.89
CA TYR A 4 -19.03 -40.75 -88.81
C TYR A 4 -19.80 -41.42 -87.67
N LEU A 5 -20.63 -42.43 -87.99
CA LEU A 5 -21.37 -43.19 -86.98
C LEU A 5 -20.40 -44.05 -86.15
N ILE A 6 -19.45 -44.72 -86.81
CA ILE A 6 -18.42 -45.52 -86.13
C ILE A 6 -17.53 -44.63 -85.26
N LEU A 7 -17.10 -43.47 -85.77
CA LEU A 7 -16.29 -42.51 -85.02
C LEU A 7 -17.04 -41.98 -83.79
N PHE A 8 -18.34 -41.66 -83.95
CA PHE A 8 -19.19 -41.22 -82.84
C PHE A 8 -19.32 -42.31 -81.77
N VAL A 9 -19.55 -43.57 -82.16
CA VAL A 9 -19.65 -44.70 -81.21
C VAL A 9 -18.32 -44.93 -80.48
N VAL A 10 -17.18 -44.81 -81.15
CA VAL A 10 -15.85 -44.96 -80.52
C VAL A 10 -15.58 -43.82 -79.53
N ILE A 11 -15.84 -42.57 -79.91
CA ILE A 11 -15.67 -41.41 -79.03
C ILE A 11 -16.62 -41.50 -77.83
N PHE A 12 -17.88 -41.85 -78.06
CA PHE A 12 -18.87 -42.00 -77.00
C PHE A 12 -18.46 -43.07 -75.99
N ASN A 13 -17.99 -44.24 -76.47
CA ASN A 13 -17.48 -45.29 -75.59
C ASN A 13 -16.22 -44.87 -74.83
N ALA A 14 -15.30 -44.13 -75.46
CA ALA A 14 -14.10 -43.64 -74.80
C ALA A 14 -14.43 -42.65 -73.68
N VAL A 15 -15.34 -41.70 -73.94
CA VAL A 15 -15.82 -40.74 -72.93
C VAL A 15 -16.55 -41.46 -71.80
N PHE A 16 -17.40 -42.43 -72.12
CA PHE A 16 -18.11 -43.22 -71.13
C PHE A 16 -17.16 -44.02 -70.23
N LEU A 17 -16.09 -44.58 -70.80
CA LEU A 17 -15.07 -45.32 -70.07
C LEU A 17 -14.25 -44.41 -69.14
N VAL A 18 -13.93 -43.18 -69.58
CA VAL A 18 -13.28 -42.17 -68.72
C VAL A 18 -14.18 -41.77 -67.55
N ILE A 19 -15.49 -41.59 -67.77
CA ILE A 19 -16.45 -41.26 -66.71
C ILE A 19 -16.53 -42.40 -65.68
N ILE A 20 -16.54 -43.66 -66.13
CA ILE A 20 -16.53 -44.83 -65.24
C ILE A 20 -15.23 -44.89 -64.43
N LEU A 21 -14.08 -44.65 -65.05
CA LEU A 21 -12.79 -44.62 -64.35
C LEU A 21 -12.74 -43.54 -63.29
N LEU A 22 -13.19 -42.32 -63.60
CA LEU A 22 -13.26 -41.22 -62.63
C LEU A 22 -14.22 -41.53 -61.48
N TYR A 23 -15.35 -42.18 -61.78
CA TYR A 23 -16.30 -42.61 -60.77
C TYR A 23 -15.72 -43.69 -59.84
N LEU A 24 -14.99 -44.67 -60.40
CA LEU A 24 -14.32 -45.71 -59.62
C LEU A 24 -13.18 -45.16 -58.76
N ILE A 25 -12.39 -44.20 -59.27
CA ILE A 25 -11.35 -43.52 -58.50
C ILE A 25 -11.97 -42.80 -57.30
N ASN A 26 -13.06 -42.05 -57.51
CA ASN A 26 -13.77 -41.34 -56.45
C ASN A 26 -14.35 -42.29 -55.39
N ILE A 27 -14.91 -43.44 -55.80
CA ILE A 27 -15.34 -44.49 -54.85
C ILE A 27 -14.14 -45.05 -54.08
N PHE A 28 -13.04 -45.36 -54.76
CA PHE A 28 -11.84 -45.91 -54.11
C PHE A 28 -11.26 -44.92 -53.11
N GLU A 29 -11.14 -43.64 -53.46
CA GLU A 29 -10.69 -42.58 -52.54
C GLU A 29 -11.62 -42.46 -51.33
N LYS A 30 -12.95 -42.55 -51.54
CA LYS A 30 -13.93 -42.51 -50.46
C LYS A 30 -13.82 -43.72 -49.53
N VAL A 31 -13.66 -44.92 -50.09
CA VAL A 31 -13.48 -46.17 -49.31
C VAL A 31 -12.14 -46.20 -48.57
N LEU A 32 -11.07 -45.67 -49.17
CA LEU A 32 -9.77 -45.50 -48.52
C LEU A 32 -9.79 -44.43 -47.41
N SER A 33 -10.55 -43.35 -47.61
CA SER A 33 -10.75 -42.30 -46.60
C SER A 33 -11.59 -42.79 -45.41
N ASP A 34 -12.59 -43.66 -45.66
CA ASP A 34 -13.39 -44.31 -44.62
C ASP A 34 -12.72 -45.56 -44.03
N ASN A 35 -11.53 -45.94 -44.51
CA ASN A 35 -10.74 -47.00 -43.90
C ASN A 35 -10.32 -46.56 -42.49
N PRO A 36 -10.69 -47.31 -41.44
CA PRO A 36 -10.42 -46.93 -40.06
C PRO A 36 -8.91 -46.73 -39.79
N VAL A 37 -8.04 -47.46 -40.49
CA VAL A 37 -6.58 -47.34 -40.34
C VAL A 37 -6.07 -46.00 -40.88
N VAL A 38 -6.55 -45.56 -42.05
CA VAL A 38 -6.14 -44.29 -42.68
C VAL A 38 -6.66 -43.10 -41.86
N ARG A 39 -7.91 -43.19 -41.38
CA ARG A 39 -8.50 -42.17 -40.51
C ARG A 39 -7.75 -42.04 -39.17
N ILE A 40 -7.43 -43.16 -38.52
CA ILE A 40 -6.63 -43.17 -37.28
C ILE A 40 -5.24 -42.60 -37.52
N ASN A 41 -4.57 -42.95 -38.62
CA ASN A 41 -3.22 -42.46 -38.90
C ASN A 41 -3.20 -40.93 -39.15
N ARG A 42 -4.22 -40.41 -39.84
CA ARG A 42 -4.38 -38.96 -40.02
C ARG A 42 -4.65 -38.24 -38.70
N GLN A 43 -5.54 -38.77 -37.86
CA GLN A 43 -5.81 -38.22 -36.53
C GLN A 43 -4.57 -38.25 -35.64
N ASN A 44 -3.76 -39.31 -35.73
CA ASN A 44 -2.50 -39.41 -35.01
C ASN A 44 -1.51 -38.34 -35.47
N HIS A 45 -1.36 -38.12 -36.78
CA HIS A 45 -0.50 -37.04 -37.29
C HIS A 45 -0.96 -35.66 -36.81
N GLU A 46 -2.26 -35.36 -36.89
CA GLU A 46 -2.81 -34.10 -36.37
C GLU A 46 -2.59 -33.94 -34.84
N LEU A 47 -2.68 -35.03 -34.08
CA LEU A 47 -2.36 -35.04 -32.65
C LEU A 47 -0.87 -34.85 -32.38
N PHE A 48 0.01 -35.45 -33.17
CA PHE A 48 1.46 -35.28 -33.06
C PHE A 48 1.89 -33.84 -33.38
N ASP A 49 1.28 -33.22 -34.39
CA ASP A 49 1.55 -31.82 -34.74
C ASP A 49 1.10 -30.88 -33.60
N ARG A 50 -0.09 -31.12 -33.04
CA ARG A 50 -0.59 -30.37 -31.87
C ARG A 50 0.29 -30.57 -30.64
N LEU A 51 0.72 -31.80 -30.36
CA LEU A 51 1.62 -32.11 -29.25
C LEU A 51 2.98 -31.42 -29.43
N SER A 52 3.50 -31.39 -30.64
CA SER A 52 4.76 -30.72 -30.97
C SER A 52 4.65 -29.21 -30.80
N ALA A 53 3.53 -28.60 -31.18
CA ALA A 53 3.25 -27.18 -30.94
C ALA A 53 3.17 -26.86 -29.45
N LEU A 54 2.45 -27.67 -28.67
CA LEU A 54 2.34 -27.50 -27.21
C LEU A 54 3.70 -27.67 -26.51
N LEU A 55 4.52 -28.63 -26.93
CA LEU A 55 5.88 -28.81 -26.38
C LEU A 55 6.76 -27.58 -26.64
N LYS A 56 6.61 -26.95 -27.81
CA LYS A 56 7.31 -25.71 -28.13
C LYS A 56 6.84 -24.55 -27.25
N GLU A 57 5.53 -24.35 -27.09
CA GLU A 57 4.99 -23.31 -26.21
C GLU A 57 5.45 -23.49 -24.76
N VAL A 58 5.45 -24.73 -24.25
CA VAL A 58 5.95 -25.03 -22.90
C VAL A 58 7.45 -24.73 -22.78
N ALA A 59 8.25 -25.01 -23.81
CA ALA A 59 9.68 -24.68 -23.82
C ALA A 59 9.91 -23.16 -23.80
N ASP A 60 9.13 -22.40 -24.56
CA ASP A 60 9.20 -20.93 -24.60
C ASP A 60 8.76 -20.32 -23.26
N ILE A 61 7.68 -20.82 -22.64
CA ILE A 61 7.24 -20.40 -21.30
C ILE A 61 8.33 -20.70 -20.26
N LYS A 62 8.93 -21.90 -20.30
CA LYS A 62 10.01 -22.29 -19.39
C LYS A 62 11.22 -21.36 -19.53
N LYS A 63 11.59 -21.00 -20.75
CA LYS A 63 12.69 -20.07 -21.02
C LYS A 63 12.39 -18.68 -20.45
N GLY A 64 11.20 -18.13 -20.71
CA GLY A 64 10.79 -16.83 -20.16
C GLY A 64 10.75 -16.81 -18.62
N TYR A 65 10.35 -17.93 -17.99
CA TYR A 65 10.39 -18.06 -16.53
C TYR A 65 11.82 -18.09 -15.98
N GLN A 66 12.77 -18.74 -16.66
CA GLN A 66 14.18 -18.75 -16.27
C GLN A 66 14.84 -17.37 -16.41
N GLU A 67 14.50 -16.62 -17.46
CA GLU A 67 14.95 -15.23 -17.65
C GLU A 67 14.41 -14.33 -16.53
N SER A 68 13.12 -14.42 -16.19
CA SER A 68 12.54 -13.66 -15.08
C SER A 68 13.16 -14.00 -13.71
N ILE A 69 13.51 -15.28 -13.47
CA ILE A 69 14.24 -15.67 -12.24
C ILE A 69 15.63 -15.03 -12.20
N SER A 70 16.32 -14.98 -13.34
CA SER A 70 17.68 -14.42 -13.42
C SER A 70 17.65 -12.91 -13.15
N GLU A 71 16.71 -12.18 -13.77
CA GLU A 71 16.50 -10.74 -13.51
C GLU A 71 16.17 -10.46 -12.04
N ARG A 72 15.29 -11.27 -11.43
CA ARG A 72 14.96 -11.15 -10.00
C ARG A 72 16.17 -11.39 -9.10
N LYS A 73 17.08 -12.29 -9.49
CA LYS A 73 18.30 -12.58 -8.74
C LYS A 73 19.28 -11.40 -8.82
N GLU A 74 19.50 -10.84 -10.00
CA GLU A 74 20.32 -9.63 -10.17
C GLU A 74 19.75 -8.44 -9.39
N PHE A 75 18.43 -8.24 -9.44
CA PHE A 75 17.76 -7.20 -8.66
C PHE A 75 17.94 -7.44 -7.15
N SER A 76 17.85 -8.69 -6.69
CA SER A 76 18.09 -9.04 -5.28
C SER A 76 19.53 -8.72 -4.86
N GLU A 77 20.53 -9.03 -5.69
CA GLU A 77 21.94 -8.73 -5.40
C GLU A 77 22.19 -7.22 -5.31
N LEU A 78 21.54 -6.43 -6.18
CA LEU A 78 21.59 -4.96 -6.13
C LEU A 78 20.98 -4.41 -4.83
N ILE A 79 19.84 -4.95 -4.39
CA ILE A 79 19.21 -4.57 -3.12
C ILE A 79 20.14 -4.87 -1.94
N PHE A 80 20.74 -6.07 -1.89
CA PHE A 80 21.68 -6.43 -0.82
C PHE A 80 22.89 -5.49 -0.77
N SER A 81 23.47 -5.17 -1.93
CA SER A 81 24.58 -4.21 -2.03
C SER A 81 24.20 -2.82 -1.51
N ASN A 82 23.02 -2.32 -1.87
CA ASN A 82 22.54 -1.01 -1.40
C ASN A 82 22.28 -1.00 0.11
N VAL A 83 21.71 -2.07 0.66
CA VAL A 83 21.51 -2.21 2.11
C VAL A 83 22.84 -2.20 2.85
N GLU A 84 23.86 -2.90 2.34
CA GLU A 84 25.19 -2.91 2.93
C GLU A 84 25.85 -1.51 2.92
N GLN A 85 25.68 -0.75 1.83
CA GLN A 85 26.15 0.63 1.75
C GLN A 85 25.43 1.55 2.74
N CYS A 86 24.11 1.43 2.88
CA CYS A 86 23.34 2.18 3.87
C CYS A 86 23.80 1.86 5.31
N GLN A 87 24.08 0.58 5.61
CA GLN A 87 24.58 0.19 6.92
C GLN A 87 25.95 0.81 7.22
N LYS A 88 26.87 0.81 6.25
CA LYS A 88 28.18 1.47 6.41
C LYS A 88 28.04 2.97 6.66
N GLY A 89 27.15 3.65 5.93
CA GLY A 89 26.87 5.08 6.15
C GLY A 89 26.27 5.37 7.54
N LEU A 90 25.41 4.46 8.04
CA LEU A 90 24.86 4.57 9.38
C LEU A 90 25.92 4.37 10.48
N ASP A 91 26.83 3.42 10.29
CA ASP A 91 27.92 3.15 11.22
C ASP A 91 28.90 4.35 11.27
N GLU A 92 29.21 4.97 10.13
CA GLU A 92 30.01 6.20 10.05
C GLU A 92 29.35 7.39 10.76
N LEU A 93 28.05 7.59 10.56
CA LEU A 93 27.27 8.63 11.25
C LEU A 93 27.24 8.39 12.77
N THR A 94 27.11 7.13 13.19
CA THR A 94 27.13 6.75 14.61
C THR A 94 28.50 7.05 15.25
N LEU A 95 29.58 6.86 14.49
CA LEU A 95 30.95 7.15 14.92
C LEU A 95 31.20 8.66 15.01
N LEU A 96 30.69 9.43 14.05
CA LEU A 96 30.73 10.90 14.07
C LEU A 96 29.96 11.47 15.26
N LEU A 97 28.76 10.97 15.53
CA LEU A 97 27.94 11.36 16.69
C LEU A 97 28.69 11.09 18.01
N LYS A 98 29.28 9.89 18.16
CA LYS A 98 30.08 9.56 19.35
C LYS A 98 31.32 10.44 19.52
N SER A 99 31.91 10.92 18.42
CA SER A 99 33.04 11.85 18.47
C SER A 99 32.64 13.28 18.80
N HIS A 100 31.38 13.66 18.56
CA HIS A 100 30.84 14.98 18.84
C HIS A 100 30.29 15.14 20.27
N ASP A 101 30.09 14.02 20.99
CA ASP A 101 29.63 13.98 22.39
C ASP A 101 30.68 14.43 23.44
N VAL A 102 31.87 14.89 23.04
CA VAL A 102 32.92 15.36 23.98
C VAL A 102 32.73 16.84 24.40
N SER A 103 31.66 17.51 23.98
CA SER A 103 31.31 18.89 24.41
C SER A 103 29.98 18.97 25.17
N ALA A 104 29.82 18.14 26.21
CA ALA A 104 28.56 17.95 26.94
C ALA A 104 28.21 19.02 28.01
N SER A 105 28.73 20.25 27.92
CA SER A 105 28.38 21.33 28.87
C SER A 105 27.60 22.50 28.26
N SER A 106 27.42 22.55 26.93
CA SER A 106 26.58 23.55 26.25
C SER A 106 25.31 23.00 25.60
N SER A 107 25.10 21.67 25.58
CA SER A 107 23.93 21.06 24.90
C SER A 107 22.64 21.17 25.72
N SER A 108 22.69 20.98 27.04
CA SER A 108 21.47 20.85 27.86
C SER A 108 20.55 22.07 27.83
N ALA A 109 21.11 23.28 27.74
CA ALA A 109 20.31 24.49 27.64
C ALA A 109 19.63 24.65 26.28
N VAL A 110 20.32 24.28 25.19
CA VAL A 110 19.77 24.31 23.83
C VAL A 110 18.71 23.23 23.65
N ASP A 111 18.96 22.03 24.19
CA ASP A 111 18.02 20.90 24.18
C ASP A 111 16.74 21.24 24.97
N GLN A 112 16.89 21.93 26.11
CA GLN A 112 15.76 22.41 26.91
C GLN A 112 14.94 23.49 26.20
N ILE A 113 15.57 24.38 25.43
CA ILE A 113 14.86 25.40 24.63
C ILE A 113 14.06 24.72 23.51
N ALA A 114 14.70 23.83 22.74
CA ALA A 114 14.04 23.11 21.66
C ALA A 114 12.87 22.23 22.15
N TYR A 115 13.04 21.58 23.31
CA TYR A 115 11.98 20.85 23.98
C TYR A 115 10.80 21.75 24.34
N ASN A 116 11.07 22.90 24.97
CA ASN A 116 10.04 23.85 25.36
C ASN A 116 9.28 24.40 24.13
N ASP A 117 9.99 24.75 23.06
CA ASP A 117 9.37 25.23 21.82
C ASP A 117 8.45 24.17 21.20
N ALA A 118 8.88 22.91 21.23
CA ALA A 118 8.06 21.78 20.77
C ALA A 118 6.80 21.60 21.64
N VAL A 119 6.92 21.67 22.96
CA VAL A 119 5.77 21.56 23.88
C VAL A 119 4.79 22.74 23.68
N ILE A 120 5.30 23.95 23.43
CA ILE A 120 4.47 25.11 23.09
C ILE A 120 3.74 24.89 21.77
N ALA A 121 4.43 24.40 20.74
CA ALA A 121 3.81 24.08 19.45
C ALA A 121 2.69 23.04 19.61
N PHE A 122 2.93 21.98 20.38
CA PHE A 122 1.91 20.98 20.71
C PHE A 122 0.69 21.61 21.39
N ASN A 123 0.90 22.41 22.43
CA ASN A 123 -0.17 23.06 23.16
C ASN A 123 -0.99 24.00 22.28
N ASN A 124 -0.33 24.77 21.40
CA ASN A 124 -1.02 25.66 20.46
C ASN A 124 -1.91 24.88 19.50
N ILE A 125 -1.39 23.79 18.90
CA ILE A 125 -2.19 22.91 18.04
C ILE A 125 -3.37 22.31 18.84
N ASN A 126 -3.14 21.84 20.06
CA ASN A 126 -4.18 21.27 20.91
C ASN A 126 -5.28 22.30 21.28
N ASN A 127 -4.92 23.58 21.44
CA ASN A 127 -5.89 24.66 21.65
C ASN A 127 -6.68 24.99 20.37
N GLU A 128 -6.03 24.97 19.21
CA GLU A 128 -6.73 25.16 17.94
C GLU A 128 -7.67 23.98 17.61
N LEU A 129 -7.29 22.74 17.97
CA LEU A 129 -8.16 21.57 17.83
C LEU A 129 -9.44 21.69 18.68
N TYR A 130 -9.38 22.35 19.83
CA TYR A 130 -10.55 22.64 20.65
C TYR A 130 -11.58 23.56 19.94
N GLU A 131 -11.14 24.38 18.99
CA GLU A 131 -12.06 25.19 18.17
C GLU A 131 -12.87 24.33 17.20
N LEU A 132 -12.38 23.14 16.85
CA LEU A 132 -13.10 22.16 16.03
C LEU A 132 -14.11 21.32 16.83
N ARG A 133 -14.42 21.69 18.08
CA ARG A 133 -15.38 20.95 18.92
C ARG A 133 -16.73 20.72 18.27
N GLN A 134 -17.18 21.60 17.37
CA GLN A 134 -18.45 21.44 16.64
C GLN A 134 -18.38 20.41 15.49
N LEU A 135 -17.17 20.01 15.08
CA LEU A 135 -16.88 19.06 14.00
C LEU A 135 -16.21 17.80 14.59
N PRO A 136 -16.94 16.95 15.34
CA PRO A 136 -16.35 15.91 16.18
C PRO A 136 -15.51 14.89 15.39
N GLU A 137 -16.00 14.42 14.24
CA GLU A 137 -15.28 13.42 13.43
C GLU A 137 -13.94 13.96 12.91
N ILE A 138 -13.93 15.20 12.44
CA ILE A 138 -12.73 15.87 11.91
C ILE A 138 -11.75 16.19 13.05
N GLY A 139 -12.25 16.73 14.16
CA GLY A 139 -11.45 17.01 15.35
C GLY A 139 -10.77 15.75 15.88
N MET A 140 -11.50 14.64 15.97
CA MET A 140 -10.94 13.35 16.38
C MET A 140 -9.87 12.83 15.41
N ALA A 141 -10.11 12.90 14.10
CA ALA A 141 -9.14 12.47 13.10
C ALA A 141 -7.83 13.28 13.19
N LEU A 142 -7.92 14.59 13.40
CA LEU A 142 -6.75 15.47 13.57
C LEU A 142 -6.05 15.25 14.92
N MET A 143 -6.78 15.00 16.01
CA MET A 143 -6.18 14.63 17.29
C MET A 143 -5.44 13.29 17.21
N GLU A 144 -6.02 12.29 16.53
CA GLU A 144 -5.33 11.02 16.29
C GLU A 144 -4.07 11.23 15.45
N ALA A 145 -4.12 12.08 14.42
CA ALA A 145 -2.95 12.44 13.63
C ALA A 145 -1.83 13.07 14.47
N LEU A 146 -2.19 13.96 15.40
CA LEU A 146 -1.23 14.60 16.32
C LEU A 146 -0.62 13.60 17.31
N VAL A 147 -1.40 12.63 17.81
CA VAL A 147 -0.98 11.68 18.84
C VAL A 147 -0.25 10.46 18.27
N MET A 148 -0.70 9.96 17.12
CA MET A 148 -0.26 8.70 16.52
C MET A 148 0.64 8.89 15.30
N ASP A 149 0.91 10.13 14.89
CA ASP A 149 1.66 10.45 13.68
C ASP A 149 1.11 9.76 12.42
N LYS A 150 -0.20 9.93 12.20
CA LYS A 150 -0.91 9.39 11.05
C LYS A 150 -1.44 10.51 10.19
N ASN A 151 -1.49 10.28 8.88
CA ASN A 151 -2.17 11.20 7.97
C ASN A 151 -3.69 11.04 8.09
N PRO A 152 -4.43 12.10 8.47
CA PRO A 152 -5.87 12.01 8.63
C PRO A 152 -6.56 12.02 7.26
N THR A 153 -7.50 11.10 7.08
CA THR A 153 -8.45 11.14 5.95
C THR A 153 -9.66 11.97 6.38
N ILE A 154 -9.89 13.10 5.71
CA ILE A 154 -10.93 14.06 6.06
C ILE A 154 -11.78 14.29 4.81
N ASP A 155 -13.09 14.12 4.94
CA ASP A 155 -14.03 14.54 3.91
C ASP A 155 -14.39 16.02 4.11
N PHE A 156 -14.24 16.80 3.04
CA PHE A 156 -14.53 18.23 3.00
C PHE A 156 -15.84 18.54 2.26
N SER A 157 -16.55 17.52 1.76
CA SER A 157 -17.70 17.68 0.86
C SER A 157 -18.79 18.60 1.42
N SER A 158 -19.04 18.53 2.74
CA SER A 158 -20.11 19.25 3.42
C SER A 158 -19.71 20.56 4.11
N LEU A 159 -18.44 20.97 4.03
CA LEU A 159 -17.92 22.09 4.83
C LEU A 159 -17.92 23.42 4.07
N ALA A 160 -18.05 24.51 4.83
CA ALA A 160 -17.86 25.86 4.32
C ALA A 160 -16.38 26.14 4.00
N GLN A 161 -16.11 27.19 3.21
CA GLN A 161 -14.76 27.45 2.70
C GLN A 161 -13.77 27.85 3.81
N ASP A 162 -14.24 28.63 4.78
CA ASP A 162 -13.50 29.02 5.98
C ASP A 162 -13.17 27.82 6.88
N GLU A 163 -14.12 26.90 7.08
CA GLU A 163 -13.88 25.64 7.81
C GLU A 163 -12.81 24.79 7.10
N LYS A 164 -12.88 24.68 5.77
CA LYS A 164 -11.87 23.98 4.97
C LYS A 164 -10.48 24.59 5.15
N GLU A 165 -10.38 25.91 5.15
CA GLU A 165 -9.11 26.61 5.33
C GLU A 165 -8.54 26.36 6.74
N LEU A 166 -9.38 26.49 7.77
CA LEU A 166 -9.00 26.20 9.16
C LEU A 166 -8.47 24.77 9.32
N ILE A 167 -9.19 23.78 8.78
CA ILE A 167 -8.82 22.36 8.87
C ILE A 167 -7.53 22.07 8.10
N ASN A 168 -7.36 22.63 6.90
CA ASN A 168 -6.12 22.44 6.11
C ASN A 168 -4.91 23.08 6.79
N ASN A 169 -5.08 24.23 7.42
CA ASN A 169 -4.05 24.88 8.22
C ASN A 169 -3.65 23.99 9.41
N LEU A 170 -4.64 23.51 10.18
CA LEU A 170 -4.39 22.60 11.29
C LEU A 170 -3.70 21.30 10.87
N LYS A 171 -4.15 20.69 9.77
CA LYS A 171 -3.51 19.50 9.19
C LYS A 171 -2.04 19.77 8.84
N SER A 172 -1.75 20.93 8.26
CA SER A 172 -0.38 21.35 7.93
C SER A 172 0.47 21.57 9.17
N LYS A 173 -0.07 22.23 10.20
CA LYS A 173 0.60 22.42 11.51
C LYS A 173 0.92 21.10 12.19
N ILE A 174 -0.02 20.15 12.20
CA ILE A 174 0.20 18.81 12.76
C ILE A 174 1.32 18.08 12.01
N SER A 175 1.31 18.13 10.67
CA SER A 175 2.37 17.54 9.85
C SER A 175 3.74 18.15 10.18
N LEU A 176 3.83 19.49 10.21
CA LEU A 176 5.06 20.19 10.57
C LEU A 176 5.52 19.88 11.99
N PHE A 177 4.59 19.73 12.94
CA PHE A 177 4.89 19.32 14.31
C PHE A 177 5.50 17.92 14.35
N ASN A 178 4.86 16.94 13.71
CA ASN A 178 5.35 15.56 13.70
C ASN A 178 6.70 15.44 12.99
N MET A 179 6.92 16.20 11.91
CA MET A 179 8.20 16.20 11.18
C MET A 179 9.35 16.86 11.95
N ASN A 180 9.10 18.00 12.63
CA ASN A 180 10.19 18.87 13.10
C ASN A 180 10.31 18.94 14.64
N TYR A 181 9.21 18.77 15.37
CA TYR A 181 9.15 19.05 16.81
C TYR A 181 8.98 17.79 17.67
N ARG A 182 8.24 16.78 17.18
CA ARG A 182 7.94 15.55 17.94
C ARG A 182 9.20 14.83 18.41
N SER A 183 10.25 14.75 17.59
CA SER A 183 11.51 14.10 17.94
C SER A 183 12.23 14.78 19.12
N GLN A 184 12.11 16.10 19.25
CA GLN A 184 12.70 16.85 20.37
C GLN A 184 12.04 16.48 21.70
N ILE A 185 10.71 16.34 21.71
CA ILE A 185 9.96 15.87 22.88
C ILE A 185 10.36 14.44 23.22
N VAL A 186 10.32 13.53 22.26
CA VAL A 186 10.64 12.12 22.51
C VAL A 186 12.07 11.94 23.02
N SER A 187 13.03 12.67 22.45
CA SER A 187 14.43 12.65 22.90
C SER A 187 14.57 13.11 24.35
N PHE A 188 13.95 14.24 24.70
CA PHE A 188 13.98 14.78 26.05
C PHE A 188 13.31 13.85 27.07
N LEU A 189 12.16 13.26 26.72
CA LEU A 189 11.44 12.31 27.57
C LEU A 189 12.24 11.03 27.81
N SER A 190 12.96 10.54 26.80
CA SER A 190 13.82 9.35 26.90
C SER A 190 14.91 9.50 27.97
N VAL A 191 15.55 10.68 28.04
CA VAL A 191 16.54 11.03 29.09
C VAL A 191 15.91 10.99 30.50
N LYS A 192 14.59 11.17 30.59
CA LYS A 192 13.80 11.17 31.83
C LYS A 192 13.09 9.84 32.07
N GLU A 193 13.39 8.79 31.30
CA GLU A 193 12.75 7.47 31.38
C GLU A 193 11.21 7.54 31.24
N ARG A 194 10.71 8.44 30.37
CA ARG A 194 9.29 8.57 30.05
C ARG A 194 9.04 8.40 28.56
N ASP A 195 7.86 7.88 28.24
CA ASP A 195 7.36 7.80 26.87
C ASP A 195 6.40 8.95 26.55
N TRP A 196 6.24 9.23 25.26
CA TRP A 196 5.21 10.14 24.73
C TRP A 196 3.80 9.82 25.25
N LYS A 197 3.44 8.53 25.29
CA LYS A 197 2.12 8.04 25.75
C LYS A 197 1.87 8.28 27.25
N ASP A 198 2.92 8.46 28.03
CA ASP A 198 2.82 8.74 29.47
C ASP A 198 2.52 10.23 29.72
N CYS A 199 2.87 11.07 28.73
CA CYS A 199 2.74 12.52 28.82
C CYS A 199 1.50 13.06 28.09
N VAL A 200 0.99 12.33 27.08
CA VAL A 200 -0.17 12.76 26.28
C VAL A 200 -1.31 11.77 26.41
N ARG A 201 -2.48 12.28 26.80
CA ARG A 201 -3.69 11.50 27.00
C ARG A 201 -4.72 11.73 25.91
N PHE A 202 -5.09 10.63 25.25
CA PHE A 202 -6.19 10.55 24.30
C PHE A 202 -7.16 9.42 24.71
N PRO A 203 -8.18 9.69 25.54
CA PRO A 203 -8.94 8.66 26.23
C PRO A 203 -10.12 8.09 25.41
N LEU A 204 -10.02 8.07 24.09
CA LEU A 204 -11.09 7.56 23.24
C LEU A 204 -11.35 6.08 23.53
N ASN A 205 -12.62 5.72 23.75
CA ASN A 205 -13.11 4.39 24.13
C ASN A 205 -12.56 3.84 25.46
N GLN A 206 -11.99 4.70 26.31
CA GLN A 206 -11.52 4.36 27.65
C GLN A 206 -12.54 4.79 28.71
N ASN A 207 -12.38 4.28 29.94
CA ASN A 207 -13.18 4.73 31.07
C ASN A 207 -12.73 6.12 31.49
N PHE A 208 -13.69 6.94 31.93
CA PHE A 208 -13.42 8.25 32.49
C PHE A 208 -12.49 8.16 33.72
N ASP A 209 -11.45 8.99 33.72
CA ASP A 209 -10.53 9.13 34.85
C ASP A 209 -10.56 10.58 35.34
N GLY A 210 -11.23 10.85 36.46
CA GLY A 210 -11.33 12.20 37.01
C GLY A 210 -9.99 12.87 37.36
N THR A 211 -8.89 12.12 37.43
CA THR A 211 -7.53 12.65 37.60
C THR A 211 -7.03 13.34 36.32
N TRP A 212 -7.50 12.87 35.17
CA TRP A 212 -6.95 13.17 33.86
C TRP A 212 -7.97 13.72 32.87
N ASP A 213 -9.26 13.58 33.15
CA ASP A 213 -10.36 13.94 32.28
C ASP A 213 -11.30 14.91 33.00
N GLU A 214 -11.89 15.83 32.25
CA GLU A 214 -12.95 16.71 32.69
C GLU A 214 -14.08 16.74 31.65
N HIS A 215 -15.33 16.67 32.12
CA HIS A 215 -16.47 16.93 31.24
C HIS A 215 -16.42 18.38 30.78
N LEU A 216 -16.60 18.64 29.50
CA LEU A 216 -16.54 19.99 28.97
C LEU A 216 -17.54 20.95 29.64
N LEU A 217 -18.71 20.43 30.01
CA LEU A 217 -19.77 21.21 30.66
C LEU A 217 -19.69 21.20 32.19
N GLY A 218 -18.74 20.47 32.77
CA GLY A 218 -18.56 20.33 34.22
C GLY A 218 -19.56 19.39 34.91
N ASP A 219 -20.26 18.56 34.15
CA ASP A 219 -21.21 17.58 34.68
C ASP A 219 -20.50 16.45 35.44
N ASP A 220 -21.17 15.91 36.46
CA ASP A 220 -20.72 14.73 37.17
C ASP A 220 -20.85 13.49 36.28
N ILE A 221 -19.71 12.85 35.99
CA ILE A 221 -19.65 11.66 35.16
C ILE A 221 -19.61 10.40 36.03
N MET A 222 -20.40 9.38 35.65
CA MET A 222 -20.38 8.09 36.33
C MET A 222 -19.02 7.38 36.16
N PRO A 223 -18.50 6.67 37.18
CA PRO A 223 -17.17 6.04 37.14
C PRO A 223 -16.95 5.03 36.00
N ASP A 224 -18.03 4.48 35.45
CA ASP A 224 -18.05 3.51 34.35
C ASP A 224 -18.37 4.14 32.99
N TYR A 225 -18.45 5.47 32.90
CA TYR A 225 -18.66 6.17 31.65
C TYR A 225 -17.52 5.91 30.67
N ARG A 226 -17.89 5.42 29.49
CA ARG A 226 -16.96 5.16 28.40
C ARG A 226 -16.91 6.38 27.50
N ILE A 227 -15.75 7.01 27.41
CA ILE A 227 -15.54 8.23 26.62
C ILE A 227 -15.64 7.87 25.14
N ASN A 228 -16.64 8.45 24.45
CA ASN A 228 -16.83 8.30 23.01
C ASN A 228 -16.41 9.55 22.23
N ARG A 229 -16.21 10.68 22.92
CA ARG A 229 -15.84 11.95 22.31
C ARG A 229 -14.78 12.66 23.14
N VAL A 230 -13.64 12.87 22.50
CA VAL A 230 -12.57 13.74 23.01
C VAL A 230 -12.65 15.05 22.26
N VAL A 231 -12.54 16.16 23.00
CA VAL A 231 -12.61 17.53 22.47
C VAL A 231 -11.26 18.23 22.56
N GLN A 232 -10.48 17.89 23.59
CA GLN A 232 -9.14 18.42 23.78
C GLN A 232 -8.26 17.37 24.45
N LEU A 233 -7.01 17.24 24.02
CA LEU A 233 -6.07 16.28 24.60
C LEU A 233 -5.62 16.73 25.99
N GLY A 234 -5.53 15.78 26.91
CA GLY A 234 -4.88 15.99 28.21
C GLY A 234 -3.39 15.76 28.08
N PHE A 235 -2.58 16.46 28.88
CA PHE A 235 -1.14 16.26 28.86
C PHE A 235 -0.44 16.76 30.13
N GLU A 236 0.75 16.21 30.39
CA GLU A 236 1.66 16.64 31.44
C GLU A 236 3.10 16.41 30.98
N PHE A 237 3.77 17.49 30.54
CA PHE A 237 5.16 17.43 30.07
C PHE A 237 6.12 17.85 31.20
N PRO A 238 7.01 16.95 31.66
CA PRO A 238 7.93 17.24 32.76
C PRO A 238 8.89 18.35 32.38
N ASP A 239 9.26 19.19 33.35
CA ASP A 239 10.26 20.26 33.21
C ASP A 239 10.00 21.24 32.03
N SER A 240 8.76 21.30 31.54
CA SER A 240 8.35 22.25 30.51
C SER A 240 7.87 23.57 31.13
N ASN A 241 7.98 24.65 30.36
CA ASN A 241 7.45 25.96 30.74
C ASN A 241 5.92 25.98 30.82
N ILE A 242 5.24 24.98 30.24
CA ILE A 242 3.81 24.78 30.42
C ILE A 242 3.61 24.05 31.75
N ILE A 243 3.33 24.83 32.78
CA ILE A 243 3.30 24.34 34.15
C ILE A 243 2.07 23.46 34.39
N GLY A 244 2.32 22.24 34.88
CA GLY A 244 1.33 21.35 35.47
C GLY A 244 0.52 20.51 34.47
N ARG A 245 -0.30 19.63 35.02
CA ARG A 245 -1.19 18.76 34.25
C ARG A 245 -2.35 19.54 33.65
N ARG A 246 -2.62 19.30 32.37
CA ARG A 246 -3.85 19.68 31.69
C ARG A 246 -4.74 18.45 31.52
N LYS A 247 -5.97 18.53 32.01
CA LYS A 247 -6.94 17.45 31.81
C LYS A 247 -7.43 17.43 30.37
N SER A 248 -7.75 16.24 29.88
CA SER A 248 -8.44 16.08 28.60
C SER A 248 -9.88 16.57 28.77
N LYS A 249 -10.41 17.23 27.75
CA LYS A 249 -11.82 17.64 27.72
C LYS A 249 -12.61 16.64 26.91
N ILE A 250 -13.68 16.11 27.50
CA ILE A 250 -14.50 15.08 26.89
C ILE A 250 -15.98 15.48 26.90
N LEU A 251 -16.77 14.81 26.06
CA LEU A 251 -18.23 14.98 25.91
C LEU A 251 -18.93 13.62 25.80
#